data_AF-A0A1C7HTQ7-F1
#
_entry.id   AF-A0A1C7HTQ7-F1
#
_cell.length_a   1.000
_cell.length_b   1.000
_cell.length_c   1.000
_cell.angle_alpha   90.00
_cell.angle_beta   90.00
_cell.angle_gamma   90.00
#
_symmetry.space_group_name_H-M   'P 1'
#
loop_
_entity.id
_entity.type
_entity.pdbx_description
1 polymer ?
#
loop_
_entity_poly.entity_id
_entity_poly.type
_entity_poly.pdbx_seq_one_letter_code
_entity_poly.pdbx_strand_id
1 'polypeptide(L)'
;MGQFFNIQMMVLLGCRLGTLSFEKRGDREIDGTLNLFQNETPFIGKLTPGGEISFSGQMITLTKTFSYQAQGRVDGSKIKLEVVGDDSRFIIFGEEADL
;
A
#
# COMPACT_ATOMS: atom_id res chain seq x y z
N MET A 1 0.38 17.22 -4.82
CA MET A 1 1.63 16.48 -5.06
C MET A 1 1.45 15.12 -4.42
N GLY A 2 1.24 14.10 -5.25
CA GLY A 2 1.15 12.72 -4.80
C GLY A 2 2.51 12.15 -4.41
N GLN A 3 2.51 11.14 -3.55
CA GLN A 3 3.68 10.32 -3.27
C GLN A 3 3.58 9.03 -4.07
N PHE A 4 4.71 8.54 -4.57
CA PHE A 4 4.78 7.32 -5.37
C PHE A 4 5.92 6.44 -4.88
N PHE A 5 5.62 5.18 -4.58
CA PHE A 5 6.57 4.22 -4.03
C PHE A 5 6.68 3.00 -4.93
N ASN A 6 7.91 2.56 -5.17
CA ASN A 6 8.19 1.20 -5.63
C ASN A 6 8.14 0.28 -4.42
N ILE A 7 7.31 -0.76 -4.47
CA ILE A 7 7.04 -1.62 -3.32
C ILE A 7 7.41 -3.09 -3.56
N GLN A 8 7.69 -3.77 -2.47
CA GLN A 8 8.01 -5.19 -2.38
C GLN A 8 7.14 -5.82 -1.29
N MET A 9 6.37 -6.83 -1.66
CA MET A 9 5.53 -7.60 -0.75
C MET A 9 6.13 -9.00 -0.57
N MET A 10 6.44 -9.35 0.69
CA MET A 10 6.98 -10.65 1.03
C MET A 10 5.86 -11.66 1.28
N VAL A 11 5.84 -12.75 0.50
CA VAL A 11 4.96 -13.91 0.71
C VAL A 11 5.79 -15.19 0.78
N LEU A 12 5.18 -16.29 1.24
CA LEU A 12 5.87 -17.59 1.38
C LEU A 12 6.51 -18.08 0.06
N LEU A 13 5.87 -17.78 -1.07
CA LEU A 13 6.31 -18.20 -2.41
C LEU A 13 7.26 -17.19 -3.09
N GLY A 14 7.78 -16.20 -2.35
CA GLY A 14 8.75 -15.23 -2.84
C GLY A 14 8.29 -13.78 -2.74
N CYS A 15 9.03 -12.89 -3.39
CA CYS A 15 8.74 -11.45 -3.40
C CYS A 15 7.80 -11.09 -4.56
N ARG A 16 6.81 -10.23 -4.29
CA ARG A 16 5.96 -9.60 -5.30
C ARG A 16 6.31 -8.12 -5.40
N LEU A 17 6.66 -7.68 -6.61
CA LEU A 17 6.95 -6.29 -6.89
C LEU A 17 5.68 -5.57 -7.32
N GLY A 18 5.60 -4.28 -7.00
CA GLY A 18 4.47 -3.45 -7.31
C GLY A 18 4.76 -1.98 -7.11
N THR A 19 3.72 -1.16 -7.21
CA THR A 19 3.79 0.27 -6.91
C THR A 19 2.64 0.69 -6.01
N LEU A 20 2.85 1.73 -5.23
CA LEU A 20 1.82 2.34 -4.38
C LEU A 20 1.89 3.85 -4.56
N SER A 21 0.76 4.46 -4.88
CA SER A 21 0.68 5.91 -5.01
C SER A 21 -0.50 6.44 -4.24
N PHE A 22 -0.38 7.63 -3.68
CA PHE A 22 -1.51 8.30 -3.05
C PHE A 22 -1.34 9.81 -3.02
N GLU A 23 -2.48 10.49 -2.94
CA GLU A 23 -2.57 11.93 -2.76
C GLU A 23 -3.36 12.25 -1.50
N LYS A 24 -3.01 13.37 -0.86
CA LYS A 24 -3.78 13.87 0.29
C LYS A 24 -5.08 14.50 -0.18
N ARG A 25 -6.19 14.06 0.41
CA ARG A 25 -7.50 14.70 0.35
C ARG A 25 -7.74 15.39 1.71
N GLY A 26 -7.63 16.71 1.74
CA GLY A 26 -7.73 17.48 2.99
C GLY A 26 -6.59 17.20 3.97
N ASP A 27 -6.87 17.31 5.28
CA ASP A 27 -5.83 17.33 6.31
C ASP A 27 -5.21 15.95 6.61
N ARG A 28 -5.99 14.87 6.47
CA ARG A 28 -5.58 13.53 6.88
C ARG A 28 -6.03 12.42 5.96
N GLU A 29 -6.99 12.66 5.07
CA GLU A 29 -7.48 11.59 4.19
C GLU A 29 -6.53 11.44 3.02
N ILE A 30 -6.42 10.22 2.51
CA ILE A 30 -5.68 9.92 1.30
C ILE A 30 -6.54 9.05 0.39
N ASP A 31 -6.43 9.30 -0.91
CA ASP A 31 -6.90 8.40 -1.95
C ASP A 31 -5.68 7.93 -2.74
N GLY A 32 -5.65 6.66 -3.11
CA GLY A 32 -4.49 6.11 -3.78
C GLY A 32 -4.79 4.86 -4.58
N THR A 33 -3.73 4.34 -5.19
CA THR A 33 -3.75 3.10 -5.97
C THR A 33 -2.65 2.17 -5.49
N LEU A 34 -2.98 0.88 -5.45
CA LEU A 34 -2.05 -0.21 -5.22
C LEU A 34 -1.96 -1.04 -6.49
N ASN A 35 -0.77 -1.09 -7.10
CA ASN A 35 -0.50 -1.96 -8.22
C ASN A 35 0.28 -3.18 -7.74
N LEU A 36 -0.40 -4.32 -7.66
CA LEU A 36 0.18 -5.61 -7.31
C LEU A 36 -0.49 -6.70 -8.12
N PHE A 37 0.25 -7.78 -8.42
CA PHE A 37 -0.28 -8.91 -9.21
C PHE A 37 -0.84 -8.49 -10.58
N GLN A 38 -0.22 -7.48 -11.22
CA GLN A 38 -0.67 -6.91 -12.51
C GLN A 38 -2.08 -6.30 -12.45
N ASN A 39 -2.58 -5.99 -11.26
CA ASN A 39 -3.86 -5.32 -11.05
C ASN A 39 -3.61 -4.01 -10.31
N GLU A 40 -4.19 -2.94 -10.81
CA GLU A 40 -4.26 -1.66 -10.11
C GLU A 40 -5.61 -1.54 -9.42
N THR A 41 -5.59 -1.38 -8.10
CA THR A 41 -6.81 -1.23 -7.30
C THR A 41 -6.78 0.04 -6.48
N PRO A 42 -7.90 0.78 -6.41
CA PRO A 42 -7.99 1.97 -5.59
C PRO A 42 -8.06 1.62 -4.10
N PHE A 43 -7.60 2.53 -3.26
CA PHE A 43 -7.79 2.50 -1.82
C PHE A 43 -8.12 3.89 -1.27
N ILE A 44 -8.71 3.90 -0.08
CA ILE A 44 -8.95 5.11 0.71
C ILE A 44 -8.34 4.89 2.08
N GLY A 45 -7.76 5.94 2.65
CA GLY A 45 -7.12 5.85 3.94
C GLY A 45 -6.88 7.17 4.63
N LYS A 46 -5.96 7.13 5.58
CA LYS A 46 -5.50 8.26 6.36
C LYS A 46 -3.99 8.26 6.48
N LEU A 47 -3.40 9.45 6.46
CA LEU A 47 -1.99 9.71 6.74
C LEU A 47 -1.89 10.81 7.80
N THR A 48 -1.26 10.50 8.93
CA THR A 48 -1.02 11.48 9.99
C THR A 48 0.23 12.31 9.69
N PRO A 49 0.37 13.52 10.26
CA PRO A 49 1.61 14.30 10.15
C PRO A 49 2.86 13.59 10.69
N GLY A 50 2.70 12.62 11.60
CA GLY A 50 3.80 11.82 12.15
C GLY A 50 4.26 10.67 11.24
N GLY A 51 3.65 10.53 10.06
CA GLY A 51 3.95 9.49 9.08
C GLY A 51 3.17 8.19 9.27
N GLU A 52 2.28 8.09 10.26
CA GLU A 52 1.44 6.90 10.42
C GLU A 52 0.40 6.85 9.30
N ILE A 53 0.31 5.72 8.63
CA ILE A 53 -0.56 5.52 7.48
C ILE A 53 -1.45 4.30 7.71
N SER A 54 -2.73 4.43 7.36
CA SER A 54 -3.69 3.33 7.39
C SER A 54 -4.66 3.44 6.22
N PHE A 55 -4.89 2.37 5.47
CA PHE A 55 -5.81 2.38 4.34
C PHE A 55 -6.43 1.01 4.12
N SER A 56 -7.51 0.97 3.35
CA SER A 56 -8.18 -0.27 2.97
C SER A 56 -8.59 -0.24 1.52
N GLY A 57 -8.57 -1.40 0.89
CA GLY A 57 -8.97 -1.58 -0.49
C GLY A 57 -9.20 -3.05 -0.80
N GLN A 58 -9.19 -3.37 -2.09
CA GLN A 58 -9.27 -4.74 -2.57
C GLN A 58 -7.97 -5.15 -3.23
N MET A 59 -7.65 -6.43 -3.13
CA MET A 59 -6.52 -7.05 -3.81
C MET A 59 -7.06 -8.12 -4.75
N ILE A 60 -6.67 -8.02 -6.02
CA ILE A 60 -7.06 -8.98 -7.06
C ILE A 60 -5.84 -9.82 -7.39
N THR A 61 -5.95 -11.13 -7.15
CA THR A 61 -4.93 -12.12 -7.49
C THR A 61 -5.45 -13.01 -8.62
N LEU A 62 -4.61 -13.93 -9.12
CA LEU A 62 -5.03 -14.89 -10.14
C LEU A 62 -6.22 -15.76 -9.69
N THR A 63 -6.32 -16.08 -8.40
CA THR A 63 -7.27 -17.08 -7.88
C THR A 63 -8.41 -16.48 -7.06
N LYS A 64 -8.25 -15.26 -6.54
CA LYS A 64 -9.27 -14.61 -5.70
C LYS A 64 -9.14 -13.09 -5.67
N THR A 65 -10.27 -12.45 -5.37
CA THR A 65 -10.33 -11.05 -4.93
C THR A 65 -10.69 -11.02 -3.46
N PHE A 66 -9.98 -10.24 -2.66
CA PHE A 66 -10.25 -10.11 -1.24
C PHE A 66 -10.01 -8.68 -0.75
N SER A 67 -10.70 -8.30 0.32
CA SER A 67 -10.52 -7.01 0.98
C SER A 67 -9.30 -7.06 1.90
N TYR A 68 -8.62 -5.92 2.06
CA TYR A 68 -7.51 -5.81 3.00
C TYR A 68 -7.57 -4.52 3.82
N GLN A 69 -6.89 -4.54 4.96
CA GLN A 69 -6.53 -3.38 5.75
C GLN A 69 -5.00 -3.31 5.87
N ALA A 70 -4.44 -2.15 5.56
CA ALA A 70 -3.02 -1.87 5.67
C ALA A 70 -2.79 -0.82 6.77
N GLN A 71 -1.77 -1.03 7.60
CA GLN A 71 -1.32 -0.08 8.61
C GLN A 71 0.19 -0.05 8.65
N GLY A 72 0.78 1.12 8.89
CA GLY A 72 2.22 1.23 8.99
C GLY A 72 2.70 2.67 9.05
N ARG A 73 3.88 2.91 8.48
CA ARG A 73 4.56 4.20 8.58
C ARG A 73 5.29 4.57 7.30
N VAL A 74 5.21 5.85 6.95
CA VAL A 74 6.09 6.54 6.01
C VAL A 74 7.16 7.27 6.82
N ASP A 75 8.42 7.05 6.49
CA ASP A 75 9.59 7.67 7.13
C ASP A 75 10.57 8.15 6.04
N GLY A 76 10.55 9.46 5.78
CA GLY A 76 11.24 10.05 4.63
C GLY A 76 10.76 9.42 3.32
N SER A 77 11.71 8.90 2.53
CA SER A 77 11.45 8.20 1.28
C SER A 77 11.08 6.73 1.44
N LYS A 78 10.87 6.23 2.65
CA LYS A 78 10.58 4.80 2.89
C LYS A 78 9.17 4.60 3.40
N ILE A 79 8.56 3.50 2.99
CA ILE A 79 7.27 3.04 3.51
C ILE A 79 7.39 1.60 4.00
N LYS A 80 6.77 1.32 5.16
CA LYS A 80 6.58 -0.03 5.67
C LYS A 80 5.13 -0.20 6.08
N LEU A 81 4.50 -1.24 5.56
CA LEU A 81 3.11 -1.58 5.84
C LEU A 81 3.00 -3.02 6.29
N GLU A 82 2.18 -3.23 7.29
CA GLU A 82 1.56 -4.50 7.58
C GLU A 82 0.19 -4.52 6.94
N VAL A 83 -0.11 -5.59 6.21
CA VAL A 83 -1.38 -5.75 5.52
C VAL A 83 -2.04 -7.04 5.96
N VAL A 84 -3.31 -6.92 6.34
CA VAL A 84 -4.17 -8.02 6.78
C VAL A 84 -5.34 -8.11 5.81
N GLY A 85 -5.43 -9.22 5.09
CA GLY A 85 -6.64 -9.65 4.36
C GLY A 85 -7.32 -10.79 5.10
N ASP A 86 -8.32 -11.42 4.46
CA ASP A 86 -9.18 -12.46 5.06
C ASP A 86 -8.41 -13.48 5.93
N ASP A 87 -7.51 -14.26 5.31
CA ASP A 87 -6.73 -15.30 5.99
C ASP A 87 -5.22 -15.09 5.80
N SER A 88 -4.80 -13.88 5.44
CA SER A 88 -3.42 -13.60 5.03
C SER A 88 -2.89 -12.33 5.66
N ARG A 89 -1.66 -12.43 6.17
CA ARG A 89 -0.88 -11.29 6.66
C ARG A 89 0.43 -11.21 5.89
N PHE A 90 0.74 -10.02 5.39
CA PHE A 90 1.96 -9.79 4.62
C PHE A 90 2.56 -8.43 4.99
N ILE A 91 3.88 -8.32 4.78
CA ILE A 91 4.61 -7.09 4.97
C ILE A 91 4.97 -6.53 3.61
N ILE A 92 4.71 -5.24 3.43
CA ILE A 92 5.12 -4.45 2.28
C ILE A 92 6.20 -3.48 2.73
N PHE A 93 7.28 -3.41 1.98
CA PHE A 93 8.29 -2.37 2.06
C PHE A 93 8.29 -1.58 0.77
N GLY A 94 8.66 -0.31 0.81
CA GLY A 94 8.86 0.46 -0.40
C GLY A 94 9.78 1.65 -0.21
N GLU A 95 10.25 2.15 -1.35
CA GLU A 95 11.05 3.36 -1.46
C GLU A 95 10.39 4.29 -2.48
N GLU A 96 10.37 5.58 -2.17
CA GLU A 96 9.81 6.62 -3.01
C GLU A 96 10.55 6.62 -4.34
N ALA A 97 9.82 6.67 -5.45
CA ALA A 97 10.43 6.71 -6.77
C ALA A 97 10.93 8.12 -7.06
N ASP A 98 12.15 8.22 -7.57
CA ASP A 98 12.67 9.44 -8.18
C ASP A 98 11.88 9.70 -9.47
N LEU A 99 10.91 10.63 -9.42
CA LEU A 99 10.12 11.11 -10.57
C LEU A 99 10.60 12.49 -11.03
#